data_AF-A0A972NSQ7-F1
#
_entry.id   AF-A0A972NSQ7-F1
#
_cell.length_a   1.000
_cell.length_b   1.000
_cell.length_c   1.000
_cell.angle_alpha   90.00
_cell.angle_beta   90.00
_cell.angle_gamma   90.00
#
_symmetry.space_group_name_H-M   'P 1'
#
loop_
_entity.id
_entity.type
_entity.pdbx_description
1 polymer ?
#
loop_
_entity_poly.entity_id
_entity_poly.type
_entity_poly.pdbx_seq_one_letter_code
_entity_poly.pdbx_strand_id
1 'polypeptide(L)'
;MTPSTRAVLRRLTGSGTLRHMPLGDALRGGIVCATPAVLAAVPHTPLLSWSAIAAFWTCFCDPGGSRRTRLRFALAFGAAGAVASGLGAWVGAWATLALVLAALTGFVGAFAGVKGSKVGLCALLVATDFALSVAFPAGDLSHAVAYGAYFLYGNLWAVAFAILLWHTDPLSPARRAVAVC
;
A
#
# COMPACT_ATOMS: atom_id res chain seq x y z
N MET A 1 -27.05 14.92 15.20
CA MET A 1 -26.52 15.02 13.82
C MET A 1 -26.63 16.47 13.37
N THR A 2 -25.50 17.13 13.10
CA THR A 2 -25.45 18.58 12.87
C THR A 2 -25.86 18.96 11.43
N PRO A 3 -26.44 20.16 11.21
CA PRO A 3 -26.90 20.62 9.89
C PRO A 3 -25.83 20.60 8.79
N SER A 4 -24.56 20.72 9.18
CA SER A 4 -23.38 20.70 8.31
C SER A 4 -23.21 19.37 7.55
N THR A 5 -23.43 18.22 8.20
CA THR A 5 -23.21 16.90 7.59
C THR A 5 -24.19 16.62 6.46
N ARG A 6 -25.44 17.08 6.58
CA ARG A 6 -26.46 16.95 5.52
C ARG A 6 -26.15 17.81 4.31
N ALA A 7 -25.58 19.00 4.50
CA ALA A 7 -25.20 19.90 3.41
C ALA A 7 -23.99 19.35 2.62
N VAL A 8 -23.02 18.76 3.31
CA VAL A 8 -21.88 18.06 2.69
C VAL A 8 -22.36 16.83 1.93
N LEU A 9 -23.22 16.00 2.53
CA LEU A 9 -23.80 14.84 1.86
C LEU A 9 -24.62 15.25 0.62
N ARG A 10 -25.43 16.31 0.72
CA ARG A 10 -26.20 16.84 -0.43
C ARG A 10 -25.31 17.39 -1.53
N ARG A 11 -24.19 18.06 -1.19
CA ARG A 11 -23.18 18.49 -2.17
C ARG A 11 -22.53 17.29 -2.83
N LEU A 12 -22.13 16.27 -2.07
CA LEU A 12 -21.54 15.05 -2.61
C LEU A 12 -22.51 14.27 -3.52
N THR A 13 -23.80 14.21 -3.18
CA THR A 13 -24.84 13.59 -4.03
C THR A 13 -25.29 14.44 -5.21
N GLY A 14 -25.20 15.78 -5.09
CA GLY A 14 -25.60 16.73 -6.13
C GLY A 14 -24.49 17.00 -7.16
N SER A 15 -23.23 16.83 -6.78
CA SER A 15 -22.11 16.77 -7.71
C SER A 15 -22.16 15.42 -8.43
N GLY A 16 -22.35 15.42 -9.76
CA GLY A 16 -22.29 14.21 -10.61
C GLY A 16 -21.01 13.39 -10.48
N THR A 17 -20.03 13.84 -9.69
CA THR A 17 -18.80 13.18 -9.26
C THR A 17 -19.02 11.76 -8.70
N LEU A 18 -20.09 11.49 -7.93
CA LEU A 18 -20.38 10.13 -7.45
C LEU A 18 -20.78 9.17 -8.59
N ARG A 19 -21.39 9.69 -9.67
CA ARG A 19 -21.82 8.90 -10.84
C ARG A 19 -20.63 8.41 -11.68
N HIS A 20 -19.47 9.04 -11.52
CA HIS A 20 -18.23 8.69 -12.23
C HIS A 20 -17.23 7.93 -11.36
N MET A 21 -17.54 7.66 -10.08
CA MET A 21 -16.71 6.77 -9.27
C MET A 21 -16.85 5.35 -9.81
N PRO A 22 -15.74 4.70 -10.24
CA PRO A 22 -15.79 3.31 -10.64
C PRO A 22 -15.96 2.45 -9.37
N LEU A 23 -17.20 2.32 -8.90
CA LEU A 23 -17.56 1.58 -7.69
C LEU A 23 -17.03 0.15 -7.73
N GLY A 24 -17.01 -0.45 -8.93
CA GLY A 24 -16.41 -1.75 -9.18
C GLY A 24 -14.92 -1.79 -8.83
N ASP A 25 -14.14 -0.79 -9.22
CA ASP A 25 -12.70 -0.74 -8.92
C ASP A 25 -12.44 -0.48 -7.42
N ALA A 26 -13.27 0.35 -6.79
CA ALA A 26 -13.22 0.56 -5.35
C ALA A 26 -13.56 -0.71 -4.54
N LEU A 27 -14.60 -1.44 -4.94
CA LEU A 27 -14.98 -2.72 -4.32
C LEU A 27 -13.88 -3.76 -4.49
N ARG A 28 -13.29 -3.86 -5.68
CA ARG A 28 -12.18 -4.78 -5.97
C ARG A 28 -10.97 -4.47 -5.10
N GLY A 29 -10.56 -3.21 -5.02
CA GLY A 29 -9.49 -2.77 -4.11
C GLY A 29 -9.82 -3.09 -2.66
N GLY A 30 -11.05 -2.83 -2.23
CA GLY A 30 -11.55 -3.19 -0.90
C GLY A 30 -11.43 -4.68 -0.60
N ILE A 31 -11.82 -5.56 -1.53
CA ILE A 31 -11.73 -7.02 -1.37
C ILE A 31 -10.27 -7.46 -1.25
N VAL A 32 -9.36 -6.92 -2.09
CA VAL A 32 -7.93 -7.24 -2.01
C VAL A 32 -7.36 -6.92 -0.64
N CYS A 33 -7.71 -5.77 -0.08
CA CYS A 33 -7.20 -5.31 1.22
C CYS A 33 -7.87 -6.04 2.39
N ALA A 34 -9.19 -6.28 2.30
CA ALA A 34 -9.97 -6.89 3.38
C ALA A 34 -9.69 -8.39 3.54
N THR A 35 -9.37 -9.10 2.45
CA THR A 35 -9.11 -10.55 2.50
C THR A 35 -8.01 -10.94 3.49
N PRO A 36 -6.76 -10.42 3.39
CA PRO A 36 -5.72 -10.71 4.38
C PRO A 36 -6.08 -10.21 5.79
N ALA A 37 -6.84 -9.12 5.92
CA ALA A 37 -7.27 -8.62 7.23
C ALA A 37 -8.26 -9.58 7.92
N VAL A 38 -9.24 -10.10 7.18
CA VAL A 38 -10.19 -11.10 7.69
C VAL A 38 -9.46 -12.41 7.99
N LEU A 39 -8.52 -12.82 7.13
CA LEU A 39 -7.67 -13.98 7.36
C LEU A 39 -6.73 -13.81 8.55
N ALA A 40 -6.38 -12.58 8.95
CA ALA A 40 -5.65 -12.32 10.19
C ALA A 40 -6.55 -12.44 11.42
N ALA A 41 -7.79 -11.95 11.30
CA ALA A 41 -8.74 -11.86 12.41
C ALA A 41 -9.31 -13.22 12.84
N VAL A 42 -9.66 -14.09 11.89
CA VAL A 42 -10.31 -15.39 12.17
C VAL A 42 -9.40 -16.36 12.96
N PRO A 43 -8.14 -16.60 12.58
CA PRO A 43 -7.23 -17.49 13.29
C PRO A 43 -6.42 -16.78 14.40
N HIS A 44 -6.67 -15.50 14.68
CA HIS A 44 -5.91 -14.69 15.64
C HIS A 44 -4.40 -14.68 15.38
N THR A 45 -3.98 -14.64 14.12
CA THR A 45 -2.56 -14.57 13.73
C THR A 45 -2.18 -13.11 13.44
N PRO A 46 -1.60 -12.37 14.41
CA PRO A 46 -1.39 -10.93 14.29
C PRO A 46 -0.47 -10.56 13.12
N LEU A 47 0.48 -11.43 12.76
CA LEU A 47 1.42 -11.22 11.66
C LEU A 47 0.73 -11.13 10.29
N LEU A 48 -0.43 -11.77 10.07
CA LEU A 48 -1.18 -11.61 8.82
C LEU A 48 -1.72 -10.17 8.63
N SER A 49 -1.78 -9.37 9.69
CA SER A 49 -2.12 -7.95 9.59
C SER A 49 -1.09 -7.17 8.77
N TRP A 50 0.18 -7.59 8.78
CA TRP A 50 1.22 -7.00 7.92
C TRP A 50 0.95 -7.27 6.45
N SER A 51 0.42 -8.45 6.12
CA SER A 51 -0.02 -8.75 4.76
C SER A 51 -1.17 -7.85 4.31
N ALA A 52 -2.07 -7.47 5.23
CA ALA A 52 -3.16 -6.55 4.91
C ALA A 52 -2.65 -5.12 4.63
N ILE A 53 -1.73 -4.61 5.46
CA ILE A 53 -1.09 -3.30 5.25
C ILE A 53 -0.32 -3.30 3.94
N ALA A 54 0.48 -4.34 3.68
CA ALA A 54 1.23 -4.48 2.45
C ALA A 54 0.32 -4.49 1.22
N ALA A 55 -0.75 -5.30 1.24
CA ALA A 55 -1.72 -5.35 0.13
C ALA A 55 -2.33 -3.96 -0.15
N PHE A 56 -2.71 -3.23 0.90
CA PHE A 56 -3.26 -1.89 0.80
C PHE A 56 -2.27 -0.88 0.20
N TRP A 57 -1.02 -0.87 0.67
CA TRP A 57 0.00 0.04 0.14
C TRP A 57 0.44 -0.32 -1.28
N THR A 58 0.50 -1.60 -1.62
CA THR A 58 0.75 -2.05 -3.00
C THR A 58 -0.30 -1.49 -3.97
N CYS A 59 -1.57 -1.42 -3.55
CA CYS A 59 -2.61 -0.78 -4.36
C CYS A 59 -2.36 0.72 -4.59
N PHE A 60 -1.77 1.45 -3.63
CA PHE A 60 -1.35 2.85 -3.85
C PHE A 60 -0.14 3.00 -4.75
N CYS A 61 0.70 1.97 -4.78
CA CYS A 61 1.93 1.97 -5.56
C CYS A 61 1.77 1.59 -7.02
N ASP A 62 0.54 1.54 -7.56
CA ASP A 62 0.34 1.27 -8.97
C ASP A 62 0.84 2.45 -9.86
N PRO A 63 1.91 2.25 -10.67
CA PRO A 63 2.41 3.30 -11.54
C PRO A 63 1.48 3.53 -12.74
N GLY A 64 0.55 2.61 -13.04
CA GLY A 64 -0.17 2.55 -14.32
C GLY A 64 0.73 2.09 -15.47
N GLY A 65 0.24 2.22 -16.71
CA GLY A 65 0.98 1.86 -17.92
C GLY A 65 0.98 0.35 -18.22
N SER A 66 2.07 -0.13 -18.84
CA SER A 66 2.15 -1.53 -19.30
C SER A 66 2.12 -2.53 -18.12
N ARG A 67 1.57 -3.73 -18.36
CA ARG A 67 1.55 -4.82 -17.36
C ARG A 67 2.94 -5.14 -16.81
N ARG A 68 3.98 -5.10 -17.66
CA ARG A 68 5.38 -5.33 -17.25
C ARG A 68 5.89 -4.24 -16.32
N THR A 69 5.54 -2.97 -16.60
CA THR A 69 5.93 -1.84 -15.74
C THR A 69 5.26 -1.94 -14.37
N ARG A 70 3.95 -2.21 -14.33
CA ARG A 70 3.20 -2.41 -13.07
C ARG A 70 3.80 -3.54 -12.24
N LEU A 71 4.09 -4.69 -12.85
CA LEU A 71 4.68 -5.83 -12.16
C LEU A 71 6.08 -5.50 -11.62
N ARG A 72 6.97 -4.94 -12.44
CA ARG A 72 8.34 -4.59 -12.01
C ARG A 72 8.33 -3.61 -10.84
N PHE A 73 7.47 -2.60 -10.92
CA PHE A 73 7.37 -1.58 -9.87
C PHE A 73 6.80 -2.15 -8.57
N ALA A 74 5.73 -2.95 -8.65
CA ALA A 74 5.14 -3.58 -7.47
C ALA A 74 6.06 -4.63 -6.84
N LEU A 75 6.85 -5.37 -7.63
CA LEU A 75 7.85 -6.29 -7.09
C LEU A 75 9.01 -5.55 -6.42
N ALA A 76 9.47 -4.43 -7.00
CA ALA A 76 10.49 -3.59 -6.38
C ALA A 76 10.00 -2.98 -5.06
N PHE A 77 8.77 -2.48 -5.03
CA PHE A 77 8.12 -2.01 -3.81
C PHE A 77 7.99 -3.12 -2.76
N GLY A 78 7.48 -4.28 -3.16
CA GLY A 78 7.33 -5.44 -2.26
C GLY A 78 8.64 -5.91 -1.66
N ALA A 79 9.71 -5.96 -2.45
CA ALA A 79 11.03 -6.34 -1.97
C ALA A 79 11.62 -5.28 -1.02
N ALA A 80 11.50 -4.00 -1.36
CA ALA A 80 11.97 -2.90 -0.51
C ALA A 80 11.20 -2.86 0.83
N GLY A 81 9.88 -3.01 0.79
CA GLY A 81 9.03 -3.10 1.98
C GLY A 81 9.34 -4.34 2.83
N ALA A 82 9.51 -5.52 2.23
CA ALA A 82 9.90 -6.72 2.98
C ALA A 82 11.22 -6.54 3.75
N VAL A 83 12.21 -5.93 3.11
CA VAL A 83 13.49 -5.60 3.77
C VAL A 83 13.29 -4.54 4.85
N ALA A 84 12.51 -3.49 4.59
CA ALA A 84 12.22 -2.42 5.55
C ALA A 84 11.48 -2.95 6.79
N SER A 85 10.43 -3.76 6.60
CA SER A 85 9.70 -4.46 7.66
C SER A 85 10.64 -5.30 8.54
N GLY A 86 11.38 -6.22 7.92
CA GLY A 86 12.24 -7.12 8.67
C GLY A 86 13.39 -6.40 9.38
N LEU A 87 14.03 -5.44 8.70
CA LEU A 87 15.08 -4.64 9.30
C LEU A 87 14.55 -3.77 10.43
N GLY A 88 13.39 -3.13 10.25
CA GLY A 88 12.74 -2.30 11.27
C GLY A 88 12.43 -3.10 12.53
N ALA A 89 11.80 -4.27 12.38
CA ALA A 89 11.51 -5.17 13.49
C ALA A 89 12.80 -5.66 14.20
N TRP A 90 13.85 -5.97 13.44
CA TRP A 90 15.14 -6.39 14.02
C TRP A 90 15.84 -5.28 14.80
N VAL A 91 15.93 -4.07 14.24
CA VAL A 91 16.66 -2.97 14.87
C VAL A 91 15.90 -2.29 15.98
N GLY A 92 14.59 -2.54 16.12
CA GLY A 92 13.74 -1.98 17.17
C GLY A 92 14.24 -2.28 18.60
N ALA A 93 15.08 -3.30 18.78
CA ALA A 93 15.76 -3.59 20.05
C ALA A 93 16.79 -2.52 20.46
N TRP A 94 17.30 -1.71 19.51
CA TRP A 94 18.32 -0.67 19.75
C TRP A 94 17.79 0.72 19.39
N ALA A 95 17.24 1.43 20.37
CA ALA A 95 16.55 2.70 20.17
C ALA A 95 17.34 3.74 19.33
N THR A 96 18.63 3.94 19.63
CA THR A 96 19.46 4.91 18.89
C THR A 96 19.67 4.51 17.43
N LEU A 97 19.94 3.22 17.18
CA LEU A 97 20.12 2.71 15.83
C LEU A 97 18.82 2.79 15.03
N ALA A 98 17.70 2.41 15.65
CA ALA A 98 16.37 2.49 15.07
C ALA A 98 16.01 3.94 14.68
N LEU A 99 16.31 4.92 15.56
CA LEU A 99 16.07 6.33 15.29
C LEU A 99 16.88 6.83 14.09
N VAL A 100 18.17 6.51 14.03
CA VAL A 100 19.06 6.92 12.93
C VAL A 100 18.59 6.32 11.61
N LEU A 101 18.26 5.03 11.59
CA LEU A 101 17.79 4.35 10.39
C LEU A 101 16.39 4.82 9.97
N ALA A 102 15.50 5.15 10.91
CA ALA A 102 14.19 5.73 10.61
C ALA A 102 14.34 7.13 9.97
N ALA A 103 15.23 7.97 10.51
CA ALA A 103 15.52 9.27 9.92
C ALA A 103 16.12 9.14 8.52
N LEU A 104 17.06 8.19 8.32
CA LEU A 104 17.69 7.95 7.03
C LEU A 104 16.68 7.43 5.99
N THR A 105 15.87 6.43 6.35
CA THR A 105 14.83 5.87 5.45
C THR A 105 13.78 6.92 5.11
N GLY A 106 13.35 7.73 6.08
CA GLY A 106 12.45 8.87 5.87
C GLY A 106 13.05 9.91 4.92
N PHE A 107 14.31 10.29 5.12
CA PHE A 107 15.02 11.23 4.23
C PHE A 107 15.14 10.68 2.80
N VAL A 108 15.57 9.43 2.63
CA VAL A 108 15.67 8.77 1.33
C VAL A 108 14.29 8.68 0.67
N GLY A 109 13.26 8.34 1.44
CA GLY A 109 11.87 8.30 0.98
C GLY A 109 11.38 9.64 0.45
N ALA A 110 11.60 10.71 1.22
CA ALA A 110 11.25 12.07 0.80
C ALA A 110 12.07 12.53 -0.43
N PHE A 111 13.37 12.26 -0.45
CA PHE A 111 14.27 12.63 -1.55
C PHE A 111 13.91 11.90 -2.86
N ALA A 112 13.42 10.66 -2.78
CA ALA A 112 12.95 9.91 -3.95
C ALA A 112 11.81 10.63 -4.69
N GLY A 113 11.08 11.54 -4.03
CA GLY A 113 10.06 12.39 -4.64
C GLY A 113 10.58 13.30 -5.77
N VAL A 114 11.89 13.61 -5.80
CA VAL A 114 12.54 14.35 -6.90
C VAL A 114 12.41 13.60 -8.24
N LYS A 115 12.29 12.27 -8.22
CA LYS A 115 12.06 11.44 -9.42
C LYS A 115 10.59 11.37 -9.86
N GLY A 116 9.68 11.99 -9.11
CA GLY A 116 8.26 12.03 -9.39
C GLY A 116 7.40 11.64 -8.18
N SER A 117 6.19 12.19 -8.12
CA SER A 117 5.25 12.05 -7.00
C SER A 117 4.92 10.59 -6.65
N LYS A 118 4.73 9.73 -7.67
CA LYS A 118 4.46 8.30 -7.48
C LYS A 118 5.63 7.56 -6.84
N VAL A 119 6.86 7.84 -7.29
CA VAL A 119 8.08 7.22 -6.73
C VAL A 119 8.27 7.70 -5.29
N GLY A 120 8.08 9.00 -5.03
CA GLY A 120 8.15 9.56 -3.68
C GLY A 120 7.13 8.96 -2.73
N LEU A 121 5.85 8.83 -3.13
CA LEU A 121 4.82 8.20 -2.32
C LEU A 121 5.21 6.77 -1.92
N CYS A 122 5.64 5.95 -2.88
CA CYS A 122 6.01 4.57 -2.58
C CYS A 122 7.25 4.45 -1.70
N ALA A 123 8.25 5.31 -1.92
CA ALA A 123 9.42 5.33 -1.07
C ALA A 123 9.09 5.80 0.37
N LEU A 124 8.17 6.75 0.53
CA LEU A 124 7.63 7.16 1.84
C LEU A 124 6.81 6.05 2.50
N LEU A 125 6.03 5.26 1.75
CA LEU A 125 5.33 4.10 2.30
C LEU A 125 6.33 3.04 2.80
N VAL A 126 7.43 2.79 2.09
CA VAL A 126 8.50 1.90 2.58
C VAL A 126 9.17 2.46 3.85
N ALA A 127 9.41 3.77 3.93
CA ALA A 127 9.94 4.39 5.14
C ALA A 127 8.94 4.32 6.31
N THR A 128 7.65 4.44 6.02
CA THR A 128 6.57 4.29 7.01
C THR A 128 6.50 2.84 7.51
N ASP A 129 6.69 1.87 6.63
CA ASP A 129 6.76 0.44 6.97
C ASP A 129 7.90 0.14 7.95
N PHE A 130 9.08 0.70 7.67
CA PHE A 130 10.24 0.59 8.54
C PHE A 130 9.92 1.15 9.93
N ALA A 131 9.41 2.38 9.99
CA ALA A 131 9.08 3.05 11.25
C ALA A 131 7.98 2.31 12.03
N LEU A 132 6.97 1.77 11.34
CA LEU A 132 5.94 0.94 11.95
C LEU A 132 6.55 -0.32 12.55
N SER A 133 7.43 -1.01 11.80
CA SER A 133 8.02 -2.26 12.24
C SER A 133 9.00 -2.09 13.40
N VAL A 134 9.68 -0.93 13.51
CA VAL A 134 10.47 -0.56 14.69
C VAL A 134 9.63 -0.55 15.97
N ALA A 135 8.35 -0.18 15.89
CA ALA A 135 7.45 -0.16 17.05
C ALA A 135 7.06 -1.58 17.53
N PHE A 136 7.33 -2.60 16.73
CA PHE A 136 7.07 -4.02 17.05
C PHE A 136 8.39 -4.82 17.00
N PRO A 137 9.31 -4.58 17.95
CA PRO A 137 10.63 -5.20 17.93
C PRO A 137 10.52 -6.73 17.98
N ALA A 138 11.22 -7.39 17.07
CA ALA A 138 11.34 -8.83 17.05
C ALA A 138 12.34 -9.28 18.12
N GLY A 139 11.98 -10.29 18.91
CA GLY A 139 12.89 -10.88 19.91
C GLY A 139 14.03 -11.70 19.29
N ASP A 140 13.89 -12.12 18.04
CA ASP A 140 14.88 -12.92 17.31
C ASP A 140 14.82 -12.68 15.78
N LEU A 141 15.77 -13.29 15.06
CA LEU A 141 15.97 -13.02 13.63
C LEU A 141 14.89 -13.69 12.80
N SER A 142 14.42 -14.85 13.24
CA SER A 142 13.32 -15.57 12.61
C SER A 142 12.03 -14.76 12.61
N HIS A 143 11.71 -14.08 13.71
CA HIS A 143 10.54 -13.21 13.83
C HIS A 143 10.69 -11.96 12.97
N ALA A 144 11.88 -11.36 12.91
CA ALA A 144 12.16 -10.25 12.00
C ALA A 144 11.98 -10.65 10.53
N VAL A 145 12.51 -11.81 10.12
CA VAL A 145 12.31 -12.37 8.78
C VAL A 145 10.83 -12.65 8.51
N ALA A 146 10.08 -13.11 9.52
CA ALA A 146 8.63 -13.33 9.39
C ALA A 146 7.90 -12.03 9.02
N TYR A 147 8.18 -10.89 9.67
CA TYR A 147 7.58 -9.60 9.30
C TYR A 147 7.79 -9.26 7.82
N GLY A 148 9.03 -9.40 7.34
CA GLY A 148 9.35 -9.19 5.92
C GLY A 148 8.63 -10.16 4.99
N ALA A 149 8.52 -11.44 5.38
CA ALA A 149 7.82 -12.46 4.62
C ALA A 149 6.31 -12.17 4.53
N TYR A 150 5.65 -11.83 5.65
CA TYR A 150 4.23 -11.47 5.68
C TYR A 150 3.93 -10.21 4.87
N PHE A 151 4.82 -9.21 4.90
CA PHE A 151 4.72 -8.05 4.01
C PHE A 151 4.78 -8.50 2.53
N LEU A 152 5.78 -9.31 2.18
CA LEU A 152 5.93 -9.81 0.82
C LEU A 152 4.71 -10.63 0.36
N TYR A 153 4.16 -11.48 1.22
CA TYR A 153 2.93 -12.24 0.93
C TYR A 153 1.75 -11.32 0.60
N GLY A 154 1.55 -10.26 1.39
CA GLY A 154 0.50 -9.27 1.13
C GLY A 154 0.69 -8.53 -0.19
N ASN A 155 1.92 -8.14 -0.49
CA ASN A 155 2.25 -7.52 -1.78
C ASN A 155 2.00 -8.48 -2.96
N LEU A 156 2.49 -9.71 -2.87
CA LEU A 156 2.30 -10.72 -3.93
C LEU A 156 0.83 -11.06 -4.12
N TRP A 157 0.05 -11.12 -3.05
CA TRP A 157 -1.40 -11.25 -3.10
C TRP A 157 -2.06 -10.12 -3.90
N ALA A 158 -1.74 -8.87 -3.56
CA ALA A 158 -2.27 -7.71 -4.28
C ALA A 158 -1.84 -7.70 -5.76
N VAL A 159 -0.58 -8.03 -6.05
CA VAL A 159 -0.04 -8.15 -7.41
C VAL A 159 -0.77 -9.24 -8.20
N ALA A 160 -0.94 -10.42 -7.60
CA ALA A 160 -1.64 -11.55 -8.23
C ALA A 160 -3.05 -11.14 -8.62
N PHE A 161 -3.80 -10.49 -7.72
CA PHE A 161 -5.15 -10.03 -8.02
C PHE A 161 -5.20 -8.90 -9.05
N ALA A 162 -4.29 -7.92 -8.94
CA ALA A 162 -4.18 -6.79 -9.87
C ALA A 162 -3.77 -7.19 -11.30
N ILE A 163 -3.22 -8.41 -11.47
CA ILE A 163 -2.73 -8.92 -12.75
C ILE A 163 -3.60 -10.07 -13.30
N LEU A 164 -4.08 -10.97 -12.43
CA LEU A 164 -4.84 -12.16 -12.83
C LEU A 164 -6.34 -11.89 -12.92
N LEU A 165 -6.91 -11.14 -11.97
CA LEU A 165 -8.36 -10.91 -11.93
C LEU A 165 -8.79 -9.67 -12.70
N TRP A 166 -7.92 -8.66 -12.82
CA TRP A 166 -8.33 -7.37 -13.39
C TRP A 166 -7.45 -6.90 -14.54
N HIS A 167 -8.01 -7.03 -15.74
CA HIS A 167 -7.51 -6.36 -16.93
C HIS A 167 -8.04 -4.92 -16.94
N THR A 168 -7.29 -3.97 -16.39
CA THR A 168 -7.56 -2.55 -16.55
C THR A 168 -6.99 -2.07 -17.88
N ASP A 169 -7.85 -1.69 -18.84
CA ASP A 169 -7.41 -1.05 -20.08
C ASP A 169 -6.69 0.27 -19.71
N PRO A 170 -5.37 0.39 -19.96
CA PRO A 170 -4.60 1.59 -19.64
C PRO A 170 -5.14 2.83 -20.34
N LEU A 171 -5.81 2.66 -21.47
CA LEU A 171 -6.38 3.74 -22.27
C LEU A 171 -7.79 4.12 -21.82
N SER A 172 -8.43 3.37 -20.91
CA SER A 172 -9.81 3.66 -20.51
C SER A 172 -10.05 5.05 -19.91
N PRO A 173 -9.11 5.70 -19.17
CA PRO A 173 -9.29 7.08 -18.72
C PRO A 173 -9.19 8.08 -19.87
N ALA A 174 -8.24 7.86 -20.79
CA ALA A 174 -8.05 8.70 -21.97
C ALA A 174 -9.24 8.60 -22.93
N ARG A 175 -9.73 7.39 -23.19
CA ARG A 175 -10.95 7.16 -24.00
C ARG A 175 -12.17 7.83 -23.35
N ARG A 176 -12.30 7.78 -22.02
CA ARG A 176 -13.38 8.46 -21.29
C ARG A 176 -13.29 9.99 -21.37
N ALA A 177 -12.07 10.53 -21.33
CA ALA A 177 -11.84 11.98 -21.47
C ALA A 177 -12.15 12.48 -22.88
N VAL A 178 -11.86 11.70 -23.92
CA VAL A 178 -12.18 12.05 -25.32
C VAL A 178 -13.66 11.83 -25.62
N ALA A 179 -14.32 10.86 -25.00
CA ALA A 179 -15.75 10.57 -25.22
C ALA A 179 -16.71 11.65 -24.68
N VAL A 180 -16.21 12.63 -23.92
CA VAL A 180 -16.99 13.77 -23.41
C VAL A 180 -16.70 15.09 -24.15
N CYS A 181 -15.85 15.05 -25.18
CA CYS A 181 -15.59 16.15 -26.11
C CYS A 181 -16.46 16.01 -27.36
#